data_AF-A0A1I0ZZH3-F1
#
_entry.id   AF-A0A1I0ZZH3-F1
#
_cell.length_a   1.000
_cell.length_b   1.000
_cell.length_c   1.000
_cell.angle_alpha   90.00
_cell.angle_beta   90.00
_cell.angle_gamma   90.00
#
_symmetry.space_group_name_H-M   'P 1'
#
loop_
_entity.id
_entity.type
_entity.pdbx_description
1 polymer ?
#
loop_
_entity_poly.entity_id
_entity_poly.type
_entity_poly.pdbx_seq_one_letter_code
_entity_poly.pdbx_strand_id
1 'polypeptide(L)'
;MSPESLPTAADDVTEAVSAGMRRAKVRAATEHTTVGSLQTLPDGRTSIACACGMALVNGPTWSLDEHIRLHRAEARYLALSAAAPAGIPRLVEPARVL
;
A
#
# COMPACT_ATOMS: atom_id res chain seq x y z
N MET A 1 -4.61 40.15 -41.45
CA MET A 1 -3.90 38.95 -40.96
C MET A 1 -4.29 38.75 -39.51
N SER A 2 -5.22 37.84 -39.25
CA SER A 2 -5.62 37.49 -37.88
C SER A 2 -4.56 36.57 -37.29
N PRO A 3 -4.18 36.73 -36.00
CA PRO A 3 -3.31 35.76 -35.37
C PRO A 3 -4.08 34.44 -35.21
N GLU A 4 -3.51 33.39 -35.79
CA GLU A 4 -3.95 32.01 -35.61
C GLU A 4 -3.83 31.67 -34.12
N SER A 5 -4.97 31.40 -33.47
CA SER A 5 -4.99 30.93 -32.10
C SER A 5 -4.42 29.52 -32.08
N LEU A 6 -3.21 29.37 -31.53
CA LEU A 6 -2.62 28.07 -31.28
C LEU A 6 -3.51 27.31 -30.28
N PRO A 7 -3.81 26.03 -30.52
CA PRO A 7 -4.54 25.22 -29.56
C PRO A 7 -3.75 25.21 -28.25
N THR A 8 -4.37 25.75 -27.19
CA THR A 8 -3.85 25.59 -25.82
C THR A 8 -3.84 24.09 -25.54
N ALA A 9 -2.66 23.56 -25.21
CA ALA A 9 -2.42 22.18 -24.84
C ALA A 9 -3.13 21.83 -23.52
N ALA A 10 -4.46 21.85 -23.54
CA ALA A 10 -5.31 21.11 -22.64
C ALA A 10 -5.51 19.70 -23.22
N ASP A 11 -4.43 19.10 -23.73
CA ASP A 11 -4.39 17.66 -23.95
C ASP A 11 -4.50 17.02 -22.57
N ASP A 12 -5.64 16.38 -22.36
CA ASP A 12 -5.91 15.39 -21.33
C ASP A 12 -4.68 14.49 -21.14
N VAL A 13 -3.79 14.85 -20.21
CA VAL A 13 -2.62 14.04 -19.90
C VAL A 13 -3.14 12.82 -19.16
N THR A 14 -3.56 11.81 -19.92
CA THR A 14 -3.91 10.50 -19.39
C THR A 14 -2.68 10.02 -18.62
N GLU A 15 -2.78 10.06 -17.29
CA GLU A 15 -1.66 9.72 -16.45
C GLU A 15 -1.22 8.28 -16.72
N ALA A 16 0.10 8.07 -16.84
CA ALA A 16 0.65 6.73 -16.98
C ALA A 16 0.22 5.87 -15.77
N VAL A 17 -0.37 4.71 -16.03
CA VAL A 17 -0.80 3.73 -15.00
C VAL A 17 0.30 3.46 -13.96
N SER A 18 1.56 3.39 -14.43
CA SER A 18 2.73 3.18 -13.58
C SER A 18 2.91 4.27 -12.52
N ALA A 19 2.52 5.52 -12.79
CA ALA A 19 2.59 6.62 -11.84
C ALA A 19 1.61 6.42 -10.68
N GLY A 20 0.35 6.09 -10.98
CA GLY A 20 -0.67 5.76 -9.97
C GLY A 20 -0.27 4.56 -9.10
N MET A 21 0.18 3.48 -9.73
CA MET A 21 0.64 2.28 -9.01
C MET A 21 1.89 2.56 -8.15
N ARG A 22 2.84 3.38 -8.63
CA ARG A 22 4.03 3.76 -7.87
C ARG A 22 3.65 4.52 -6.61
N ARG A 23 2.73 5.49 -6.70
CA ARG A 23 2.23 6.23 -5.53
C ARG A 23 1.53 5.30 -4.54
N ALA A 24 0.68 4.39 -5.02
CA ALA A 24 0.01 3.41 -4.17
C ALA A 24 1.00 2.51 -3.41
N LYS A 25 2.05 2.03 -4.08
CA LYS A 25 3.12 1.24 -3.45
C LYS A 25 3.86 2.04 -2.38
N VAL A 26 4.22 3.29 -2.67
CA VAL A 26 4.95 4.16 -1.73
C VAL A 26 4.08 4.43 -0.50
N ARG A 27 2.82 4.80 -0.70
CA ARG A 27 1.86 5.05 0.39
C ARG A 27 1.70 3.83 1.29
N ALA A 28 1.49 2.64 0.73
CA ALA A 28 1.39 1.41 1.51
C ALA A 28 2.66 1.13 2.34
N ALA A 29 3.84 1.42 1.79
CA ALA A 29 5.09 1.25 2.52
C ALA A 29 5.21 2.24 3.69
N THR A 30 4.82 3.50 3.49
CA THR A 30 4.88 4.53 4.55
C THR A 30 3.85 4.30 5.64
N GLU A 31 2.63 3.88 5.29
CA GLU A 31 1.53 3.62 6.23
C GLU A 31 1.73 2.32 7.03
N HIS A 32 2.53 1.38 6.52
CA HIS A 32 2.84 0.10 7.18
C HIS A 32 4.30 -0.04 7.59
N THR A 33 4.88 1.03 8.10
CA THR A 33 6.21 1.01 8.72
C THR A 33 6.12 0.53 10.17
N THR A 34 7.11 -0.25 10.62
CA THR A 34 7.22 -0.69 12.02
C THR A 34 7.69 0.49 12.85
N VAL A 35 7.04 0.71 13.99
CA VAL A 35 7.27 1.86 14.86
C VAL A 35 7.39 1.41 16.32
N GLY A 36 8.00 2.27 17.14
CA GLY A 36 8.22 1.98 18.55
C GLY A 36 9.36 1.00 18.80
N SER A 37 9.28 0.27 19.92
CA SER A 37 10.32 -0.64 20.39
C SER A 37 9.79 -2.06 20.49
N LEU A 38 10.66 -3.04 20.22
CA LEU A 38 10.37 -4.45 20.44
C LEU A 38 10.02 -4.70 21.92
N GLN A 39 8.90 -5.37 22.17
CA GLN A 39 8.42 -5.74 23.50
C GLN A 39 8.44 -7.26 23.66
N THR A 40 8.79 -7.74 24.85
CA THR A 40 8.55 -9.13 25.25
C THR A 40 7.23 -9.19 26.02
N LEU A 41 6.34 -10.06 25.58
CA LEU A 41 5.03 -10.29 26.19
C LEU A 41 5.16 -11.27 27.38
N PRO A 42 4.18 -11.30 28.30
CA PRO A 42 4.23 -12.18 29.49
C PRO A 42 4.33 -13.68 29.17
N ASP A 43 3.89 -14.10 27.99
CA ASP A 43 3.94 -15.48 27.51
C ASP A 43 5.24 -15.80 26.73
N GLY A 44 6.21 -14.88 26.74
CA GLY A 44 7.51 -15.03 26.07
C GLY A 44 7.50 -14.69 24.58
N ARG A 45 6.35 -14.34 23.99
CA ARG A 45 6.30 -13.84 22.61
C ARG A 45 6.89 -12.45 22.50
N THR A 46 7.24 -12.04 21.29
CA THR A 46 7.73 -10.70 20.99
C THR A 46 6.76 -9.95 20.10
N SER A 47 6.64 -8.64 20.36
CA SER A 47 5.75 -7.76 19.62
C SER A 47 6.41 -6.45 19.23
N ILE A 48 6.00 -5.88 18.09
CA ILE A 48 6.32 -4.51 17.68
C ILE A 48 5.09 -3.89 17.00
N ALA A 49 4.92 -2.57 17.14
CA ALA A 49 3.80 -1.87 16.52
C ALA A 49 4.06 -1.60 15.03
N CYS A 50 2.98 -1.57 14.26
CA CYS A 50 2.93 -1.03 12.90
C CYS A 50 2.22 0.34 12.92
N ALA A 51 2.62 1.26 12.05
CA ALA A 51 2.03 2.60 11.95
C ALA A 51 0.53 2.59 11.66
N CYS A 52 -0.01 1.51 11.09
CA CYS A 52 -1.44 1.29 10.90
C CYS A 52 -2.20 0.95 12.22
N GLY A 53 -1.52 0.88 13.36
CA GLY A 53 -2.09 0.58 14.66
C GLY A 53 -2.08 -0.91 15.04
N MET A 54 -1.67 -1.81 14.13
CA MET A 54 -1.58 -3.23 14.42
C MET A 54 -0.36 -3.56 15.30
N ALA A 55 -0.56 -4.36 16.34
CA ALA A 55 0.53 -5.03 17.06
C ALA A 55 0.93 -6.29 16.28
N LEU A 56 2.14 -6.31 15.72
CA LEU A 56 2.71 -7.47 15.08
C LEU A 56 3.33 -8.34 16.17
N VAL A 57 3.01 -9.63 16.19
CA VAL A 57 3.44 -10.58 17.22
C VAL A 57 3.91 -11.86 16.54
N ASN A 58 4.99 -12.48 17.02
CA ASN A 58 5.32 -13.83 16.58
C ASN A 58 4.28 -14.85 17.08
N GLY A 59 4.37 -16.09 16.61
CA GLY A 59 3.58 -17.18 17.18
C GLY A 59 4.39 -18.45 17.37
N PRO A 60 3.71 -19.57 17.66
CA PRO A 60 4.38 -20.80 18.06
C PRO A 60 5.29 -21.38 16.98
N THR A 61 4.95 -21.15 15.71
CA THR A 61 5.61 -21.75 14.54
C THR A 61 6.13 -20.70 13.54
N TRP A 62 6.07 -19.42 13.88
CA TRP A 62 6.42 -18.32 12.98
C TRP A 62 7.01 -17.15 13.75
N SER A 63 7.99 -16.51 13.14
CA SER A 63 8.77 -15.41 13.68
C SER A 63 8.03 -14.07 13.54
N LEU A 64 8.50 -13.09 14.31
CA LEU A 64 8.00 -11.71 14.20
C LEU A 64 8.31 -11.11 12.82
N ASP A 65 9.46 -11.43 12.25
CA ASP A 65 9.84 -11.00 10.90
C ASP A 65 8.89 -11.56 9.83
N GLU A 66 8.46 -12.81 9.97
CA GLU A 66 7.44 -13.39 9.09
C GLU A 66 6.11 -12.64 9.18
N HIS A 67 5.66 -12.25 10.39
CA HIS A 67 4.48 -11.39 10.54
C HIS A 67 4.66 -10.05 9.82
N ILE A 68 5.79 -9.38 10.04
CA ILE A 68 6.09 -8.08 9.43
C ILE A 68 6.07 -8.19 7.90
N ARG A 69 6.71 -9.22 7.34
CA ARG A 69 6.77 -9.43 5.90
C ARG A 69 5.39 -9.69 5.32
N LEU A 70 4.61 -10.59 5.93
CA LEU A 70 3.28 -10.94 5.43
C LEU A 70 2.33 -9.75 5.49
N HIS A 71 2.28 -9.05 6.63
CA HIS A 71 1.43 -7.88 6.81
C HIS A 71 1.72 -6.77 5.79
N ARG A 72 3.00 -6.47 5.55
CA ARG A 72 3.39 -5.46 4.55
C ARG A 72 3.13 -5.91 3.11
N ALA A 73 3.28 -7.20 2.83
CA ALA A 73 2.96 -7.76 1.52
C ALA A 73 1.46 -7.65 1.23
N GLU A 74 0.61 -7.99 2.20
CA GLU A 74 -0.84 -7.86 2.13
C GLU A 74 -1.26 -6.40 1.92
N ALA A 75 -0.77 -5.48 2.75
CA ALA A 75 -1.07 -4.05 2.61
C ALA A 75 -0.68 -3.49 1.23
N ARG A 76 0.50 -3.86 0.73
CA ARG A 76 0.94 -3.48 -0.62
C ARG A 76 0.05 -4.09 -1.69
N TYR A 77 -0.33 -5.36 -1.53
CA TYR A 77 -1.19 -6.05 -2.47
C TYR A 77 -2.55 -5.35 -2.58
N LEU A 78 -3.18 -5.02 -1.45
CA LEU A 78 -4.46 -4.31 -1.41
C LEU A 78 -4.36 -2.92 -2.06
N ALA A 79 -3.32 -2.15 -1.72
CA ALA A 79 -3.12 -0.82 -2.29
C ALA A 79 -2.90 -0.85 -3.82
N LEU A 80 -2.12 -1.82 -4.31
CA LEU A 80 -1.90 -2.00 -5.75
C LEU A 80 -3.17 -2.49 -6.46
N SER A 81 -3.94 -3.40 -5.84
CA SER A 81 -5.18 -3.92 -6.40
C SER A 81 -6.24 -2.82 -6.53
N ALA A 82 -6.32 -1.91 -5.56
CA ALA A 82 -7.20 -0.74 -5.60
C ALA A 82 -6.77 0.28 -6.67
N ALA A 83 -5.46 0.47 -6.88
CA ALA A 83 -4.93 1.40 -7.87
C ALA A 83 -4.87 0.83 -9.30
N ALA A 84 -5.02 -0.49 -9.46
CA ALA A 84 -4.94 -1.14 -10.75
C ALA A 84 -6.09 -0.69 -11.67
N PRO A 85 -5.84 -0.34 -12.95
CA PRO A 85 -6.89 0.00 -13.89
C PRO A 85 -7.84 -1.18 -14.14
N ALA A 86 -9.00 -0.87 -14.71
CA ALA A 86 -9.95 -1.89 -15.15
C ALA A 86 -9.27 -2.89 -16.12
N GLY A 87 -9.64 -4.17 -16.00
CA GLY A 87 -9.08 -5.24 -16.83
C GLY A 87 -7.81 -5.90 -16.30
N ILE A 88 -7.15 -5.35 -15.27
CA ILE A 88 -6.10 -6.09 -14.55
C ILE A 88 -6.77 -7.09 -13.58
N PRO A 89 -6.40 -8.39 -13.61
CA PRO A 89 -6.92 -9.37 -12.68
C PRO A 89 -6.68 -8.98 -11.22
N ARG A 90 -7.72 -9.02 -10.40
CA ARG A 90 -7.67 -8.82 -8.95
C ARG A 90 -8.09 -10.12 -8.28
N LEU A 91 -7.37 -10.56 -7.24
CA LEU A 91 -7.79 -11.71 -6.44
C LEU A 91 -8.81 -11.30 -5.37
N VAL A 92 -8.92 -10.00 -5.10
CA VAL A 92 -9.82 -9.42 -4.10
C VAL A 92 -10.50 -8.21 -4.72
N GLU A 93 -11.83 -8.16 -4.66
CA GLU A 93 -12.58 -6.96 -5.00
C GLU A 93 -12.22 -5.84 -4.01
N PRO A 94 -11.79 -4.65 -4.46
CA PRO A 94 -11.57 -3.55 -3.54
C PRO A 94 -12.89 -3.24 -2.83
N ALA A 95 -12.86 -3.16 -1.50
CA ALA A 95 -14.04 -2.83 -0.72
C ALA A 95 -14.69 -1.56 -1.30
N ARG A 96 -15.97 -1.65 -1.69
CA ARG A 96 -16.75 -0.48 -2.07
C ARG A 96 -16.82 0.43 -0.85
N VAL A 97 -16.14 1.57 -0.91
CA VAL A 97 -16.42 2.68 0.01
C VAL A 97 -17.75 3.26 -0.45
N LEU A 98 -18.80 3.03 0.35
CA LEU A 98 -20.11 3.67 0.21
C LEU A 98 -20.03 5.13 0.68
#